data_AF-A0A8K0FVZ2-F1
#
_entry.id   AF-A0A8K0FVZ2-F1
#
_cell.length_a   1.000
_cell.length_b   1.000
_cell.length_c   1.000
_cell.angle_alpha   90.00
_cell.angle_beta   90.00
_cell.angle_gamma   90.00
#
_symmetry.space_group_name_H-M   'P 1'
#
loop_
_entity.id
_entity.type
_entity.pdbx_description
1 polymer ?
#
loop_
_entity_poly.entity_id
_entity_poly.type
_entity_poly.pdbx_seq_one_letter_code
_entity_poly.pdbx_strand_id
1 'polypeptide(L)'
;MGRSVEGKKRIKLGAAGIEAVANEYAKANNVKYPAKWDEDESAGRQWYRTFRLIYRNRISLIKPEVTSLDRMAHFNKPNIEMFFKKLAEIYSKHPLQPQNVWNPDETDSLIVHKPVRVIGDIKAKQTGTVTSKERGINVSMIACVSAVGTFVPPAIIFPHVHYKEHMINNAPPGTIGMATWSYAEPFVKYL
;
A
#
# COMPACT_ATOMS: atom_id res chain seq x y z
N MET A 1 -33.30 -24.93 8.45
CA MET A 1 -33.24 -23.92 7.38
C MET A 1 -32.15 -22.91 7.77
N GLY A 2 -30.92 -23.08 7.28
CA GLY A 2 -29.80 -22.22 7.67
C GLY A 2 -28.70 -22.35 6.62
N ARG A 3 -28.70 -21.44 5.63
CA ARG A 3 -27.63 -21.38 4.63
C ARG A 3 -26.38 -20.83 5.32
N SER A 4 -25.32 -21.65 5.35
CA SER A 4 -23.95 -21.22 5.61
C SER A 4 -23.62 -20.06 4.66
N VAL A 5 -23.34 -18.89 5.21
CA VAL A 5 -22.80 -17.76 4.46
C VAL A 5 -21.31 -18.05 4.29
N GLU A 6 -20.96 -18.82 3.26
CA GLU A 6 -19.59 -18.90 2.79
C GLU A 6 -19.11 -17.49 2.48
N GLY A 7 -18.15 -17.01 3.28
CA GLY A 7 -17.48 -15.75 3.06
C GLY A 7 -16.85 -15.78 1.67
N LYS A 8 -17.47 -15.08 0.71
CA LYS A 8 -16.95 -14.93 -0.65
C LYS A 8 -15.52 -14.42 -0.56
N LYS A 9 -14.55 -15.31 -0.78
CA LYS A 9 -13.14 -14.93 -0.99
C LYS A 9 -13.13 -13.90 -2.12
N ARG A 10 -12.77 -12.66 -1.81
CA ARG A 10 -12.61 -11.60 -2.80
C ARG A 10 -11.34 -11.91 -3.58
N ILE A 11 -11.48 -12.57 -4.72
CA ILE A 11 -10.35 -12.84 -5.62
C ILE A 11 -9.94 -11.51 -6.26
N LYS A 12 -8.69 -11.09 -6.04
CA LYS A 12 -8.13 -9.87 -6.62
C LYS A 12 -7.27 -10.25 -7.81
N LEU A 13 -7.79 -10.04 -9.01
CA LEU A 13 -7.08 -10.36 -10.25
C LEU A 13 -6.79 -9.07 -11.02
N GLY A 14 -5.57 -8.96 -11.53
CA GLY A 14 -5.23 -8.00 -12.58
C GLY A 14 -5.85 -8.42 -13.92
N ALA A 15 -5.67 -7.60 -14.96
CA ALA A 15 -6.25 -7.87 -16.29
C ALA A 15 -5.93 -9.29 -16.82
N ALA A 16 -4.65 -9.67 -16.81
CA ALA A 16 -4.21 -10.99 -17.27
C ALA A 16 -4.82 -12.14 -16.45
N GLY A 17 -4.94 -11.99 -15.12
CA GLY A 17 -5.56 -13.02 -14.28
C GLY A 17 -7.05 -13.18 -14.57
N ILE A 18 -7.76 -12.09 -14.90
CA ILE A 18 -9.18 -12.15 -15.29
C ILE A 18 -9.34 -12.80 -16.65
N GLU A 19 -8.44 -12.51 -17.58
CA GLU A 19 -8.43 -13.14 -18.89
C GLU A 19 -8.16 -14.66 -18.79
N ALA A 20 -7.24 -15.09 -17.93
CA ALA A 20 -6.97 -16.51 -17.67
C ALA A 20 -8.17 -17.22 -17.00
N VAL A 21 -8.76 -16.63 -15.95
CA VAL A 21 -9.94 -17.21 -15.29
C VAL A 21 -11.14 -17.29 -16.22
N ALA A 22 -11.30 -16.33 -17.14
CA ALA A 22 -12.35 -16.39 -18.13
C ALA A 22 -12.18 -17.55 -19.12
N ASN A 23 -10.94 -17.87 -19.49
CA ASN A 23 -10.61 -19.05 -20.29
C ASN A 23 -10.94 -20.34 -19.54
N GLU A 24 -10.44 -20.49 -18.31
CA GLU A 24 -10.70 -21.65 -17.46
C GLU A 24 -12.20 -21.85 -17.23
N TYR A 25 -12.94 -20.77 -16.96
CA TYR A 25 -14.38 -20.82 -16.79
C TYR A 25 -15.09 -21.29 -18.06
N ALA A 26 -14.68 -20.78 -19.23
CA ALA A 26 -15.29 -21.16 -20.49
C ALA A 26 -15.06 -22.64 -20.83
N LYS A 27 -13.83 -23.15 -20.58
CA LYS A 27 -13.47 -24.57 -20.66
C LYS A 27 -14.33 -25.43 -19.72
N ALA A 28 -14.36 -25.07 -18.43
CA ALA A 28 -15.07 -25.85 -17.42
C ALA A 28 -16.59 -25.91 -17.64
N ASN A 29 -17.17 -24.87 -18.25
CA ASN A 29 -18.61 -24.78 -18.50
C ASN A 29 -19.01 -25.11 -19.95
N ASN A 30 -18.08 -25.60 -20.78
CA ASN A 30 -18.31 -25.91 -22.19
C ASN A 30 -18.96 -24.74 -22.98
N VAL A 31 -18.58 -23.51 -22.64
CA VAL A 31 -19.03 -22.31 -23.36
C VAL A 31 -18.26 -22.21 -24.67
N LYS A 32 -18.90 -21.76 -25.75
CA LYS A 32 -18.19 -21.54 -27.01
C LYS A 32 -17.27 -20.32 -26.91
N TYR A 33 -16.00 -20.49 -27.28
CA TYR A 33 -15.00 -19.42 -27.33
C TYR A 33 -14.05 -19.61 -28.53
N PRO A 34 -13.24 -18.60 -28.90
CA PRO A 34 -12.29 -18.70 -30.03
C PRO A 34 -11.13 -19.68 -29.73
N ALA A 35 -10.71 -20.48 -30.72
CA ALA A 35 -9.61 -21.45 -30.57
C ALA A 35 -8.29 -20.81 -30.07
N LYS A 36 -8.02 -19.55 -30.45
CA LYS A 36 -6.88 -18.78 -29.95
C LYS A 36 -6.79 -18.69 -28.43
N TRP A 37 -7.93 -18.78 -27.73
CA TRP A 37 -7.92 -18.79 -26.27
C TRP A 37 -7.19 -20.02 -25.74
N ASP A 38 -7.33 -21.18 -26.38
CA ASP A 38 -6.62 -22.39 -25.95
C ASP A 38 -5.10 -22.24 -26.13
N GLU A 39 -4.67 -21.60 -27.23
CA GLU A 39 -3.26 -21.33 -27.53
C GLU A 39 -2.64 -20.31 -26.55
N ASP A 40 -3.37 -19.23 -26.27
CA ASP A 40 -2.90 -18.12 -25.44
C ASP A 40 -3.14 -18.35 -23.93
N GLU A 41 -3.82 -19.43 -23.56
CA GLU A 41 -4.36 -19.71 -22.21
C GLU A 41 -5.10 -18.50 -21.60
N SER A 42 -5.71 -17.67 -22.45
CA SER A 42 -6.22 -16.35 -22.09
C SER A 42 -7.40 -15.93 -22.94
N ALA A 43 -8.35 -15.20 -22.36
CA ALA A 43 -9.46 -14.60 -23.08
C ALA A 43 -9.06 -13.44 -24.02
N GLY A 44 -7.86 -12.90 -23.81
CA GLY A 44 -7.31 -11.82 -24.60
C GLY A 44 -7.89 -10.43 -24.29
N ARG A 45 -7.15 -9.41 -24.73
CA ARG A 45 -7.37 -8.01 -24.35
C ARG A 45 -8.68 -7.42 -24.84
N GLN A 46 -9.15 -7.87 -26.01
CA GLN A 46 -10.41 -7.38 -26.58
C GLN A 46 -11.61 -7.85 -25.75
N TRP A 47 -11.61 -9.12 -25.33
CA TRP A 47 -12.64 -9.64 -24.44
C TRP A 47 -12.64 -8.89 -23.11
N TYR A 48 -11.47 -8.67 -22.51
CA TYR A 48 -11.35 -7.94 -21.25
C TYR A 48 -11.92 -6.51 -21.33
N ARG A 49 -11.67 -5.80 -22.45
CA ARG A 49 -12.26 -4.47 -22.69
C ARG A 49 -13.79 -4.54 -22.74
N THR A 50 -14.35 -5.48 -23.50
CA THR A 50 -15.80 -5.67 -23.62
C THR A 50 -16.42 -6.05 -22.28
N PHE A 51 -15.83 -6.99 -21.54
CA PHE A 51 -16.25 -7.37 -20.19
C PHE A 51 -16.33 -6.16 -19.26
N ARG A 52 -15.30 -5.31 -19.25
CA ARG A 52 -15.30 -4.09 -18.45
C ARG A 52 -16.36 -3.08 -18.86
N LEU A 53 -16.63 -2.95 -20.16
CA LEU A 53 -17.68 -2.05 -20.65
C LEU A 53 -19.06 -2.53 -20.20
N ILE A 54 -19.33 -3.83 -20.31
CA ILE A 54 -20.61 -4.44 -19.90
C ILE A 54 -20.85 -4.26 -18.41
N TYR A 55 -19.83 -4.51 -17.58
CA TYR A 55 -19.96 -4.47 -16.12
C TYR A 55 -19.52 -3.14 -15.49
N ARG A 56 -19.39 -2.06 -16.26
CA ARG A 56 -18.90 -0.75 -15.79
C ARG A 56 -19.63 -0.17 -14.58
N ASN A 57 -20.89 -0.57 -14.36
CA ASN A 57 -21.72 -0.13 -13.23
C ASN A 57 -21.61 -1.06 -12.00
N ARG A 58 -20.80 -2.12 -12.07
CA ARG A 58 -20.58 -3.09 -10.99
C ARG A 58 -19.10 -3.22 -10.62
N ILE A 59 -18.18 -3.02 -11.57
CA ILE A 59 -16.75 -3.22 -11.35
C ILE A 59 -15.93 -1.96 -11.67
N SER A 60 -14.87 -1.74 -10.90
CA SER A 60 -13.91 -0.64 -11.07
C SER A 60 -12.47 -1.15 -11.07
N LEU A 61 -11.57 -0.39 -11.70
CA LEU A 61 -10.13 -0.61 -11.57
C LEU A 61 -9.64 0.13 -10.33
N ILE A 62 -9.21 -0.63 -9.34
CA ILE A 62 -8.72 -0.11 -8.07
C ILE A 62 -7.19 -0.23 -8.08
N LYS A 63 -6.51 0.86 -7.71
CA LYS A 63 -5.09 0.78 -7.36
C LYS A 63 -5.04 0.23 -5.93
N PRO A 64 -4.53 -1.00 -5.71
CA PRO A 64 -4.44 -1.52 -4.36
C PRO A 64 -3.47 -0.64 -3.57
N GLU A 65 -3.88 -0.29 -2.36
CA GLU A 65 -3.02 0.35 -1.39
C GLU A 65 -2.16 -0.73 -0.75
N VAL A 66 -0.85 -0.47 -0.66
CA VAL A 66 0.10 -1.42 -0.07
C VAL A 66 -0.01 -1.27 1.44
N THR A 67 -0.69 -2.21 2.07
CA THR A 67 -0.80 -2.26 3.53
C THR A 67 0.07 -3.41 4.02
N SER A 68 1.05 -3.11 4.87
CA SER A 68 1.88 -4.14 5.49
C SER A 68 1.03 -5.04 6.40
N LEU A 69 1.46 -6.29 6.55
CA LEU A 69 0.83 -7.26 7.46
C LEU A 69 0.76 -6.71 8.89
N ASP A 70 1.83 -6.04 9.34
CA ASP A 70 1.89 -5.48 10.68
C ASP A 70 0.85 -4.37 10.87
N ARG A 71 0.67 -3.48 9.89
CA ARG A 71 -0.40 -2.47 9.93
C ARG A 71 -1.77 -3.15 10.04
N MET A 72 -2.04 -4.19 9.25
CA MET A 72 -3.31 -4.92 9.33
C MET A 72 -3.52 -5.63 10.67
N ALA A 73 -2.47 -6.23 11.24
CA ALA A 73 -2.54 -6.95 12.50
C ALA A 73 -2.77 -6.00 13.69
N HIS A 74 -2.13 -4.83 13.68
CA HIS A 74 -2.19 -3.87 14.77
C HIS A 74 -3.40 -2.92 14.69
N PHE A 75 -4.02 -2.77 13.51
CA PHE A 75 -5.22 -1.94 13.31
C PHE A 75 -6.50 -2.65 13.80
N ASN A 76 -6.58 -2.87 15.12
CA ASN A 76 -7.73 -3.47 15.78
C ASN A 76 -8.24 -2.57 16.92
N LYS A 77 -9.51 -2.76 17.31
CA LYS A 77 -10.20 -1.90 18.27
C LYS A 77 -9.46 -1.79 19.62
N PRO A 78 -9.03 -2.89 20.27
CA PRO A 78 -8.29 -2.79 21.53
C PRO A 78 -7.00 -1.97 21.44
N ASN A 79 -6.22 -2.16 20.37
CA ASN A 79 -4.98 -1.40 20.17
C ASN A 79 -5.24 0.09 19.95
N ILE A 80 -6.26 0.42 19.17
CA ILE A 80 -6.67 1.80 18.90
C ILE A 80 -7.17 2.47 20.19
N GLU A 81 -8.01 1.79 20.97
CA GLU A 81 -8.50 2.30 22.25
C GLU A 81 -7.36 2.54 23.24
N MET A 82 -6.41 1.59 23.33
CA MET A 82 -5.24 1.75 24.19
C MET A 82 -4.36 2.93 23.76
N PHE A 83 -4.16 3.12 22.45
CA PHE A 83 -3.41 4.26 21.92
C PHE A 83 -4.05 5.60 22.33
N PHE A 84 -5.36 5.77 22.06
CA PHE A 84 -6.05 7.02 22.38
C PHE A 84 -6.17 7.26 23.88
N LYS A 85 -6.29 6.21 24.69
CA LYS A 85 -6.24 6.34 26.15
C LYS A 85 -4.89 6.89 26.61
N LYS A 86 -3.77 6.33 26.13
CA LYS A 86 -2.42 6.83 26.46
C LYS A 86 -2.22 8.27 25.99
N LEU A 87 -2.70 8.59 24.79
CA LEU A 87 -2.64 9.95 24.25
C LEU A 87 -3.40 10.92 25.17
N ALA A 88 -4.62 10.61 25.57
CA ALA A 88 -5.43 11.43 26.47
C ALA A 88 -4.75 11.63 27.83
N GLU A 89 -4.14 10.58 28.39
CA GLU A 89 -3.38 10.67 29.64
C GLU A 89 -2.20 11.63 29.54
N ILE A 90 -1.45 11.61 28.41
CA ILE A 90 -0.33 12.53 28.17
C ILE A 90 -0.81 13.97 28.09
N TYR A 91 -1.86 14.24 27.31
CA TYR A 91 -2.44 15.58 27.18
C TYR A 91 -3.07 16.09 28.49
N SER A 92 -3.53 15.20 29.36
CA SER A 92 -4.04 15.58 30.68
C SER A 92 -2.92 15.93 31.66
N LYS A 93 -1.77 15.24 31.58
CA LYS A 93 -0.61 15.45 32.47
C LYS A 93 0.25 16.64 32.06
N HIS A 94 0.30 16.94 30.77
CA HIS A 94 1.16 17.97 30.21
C HIS A 94 0.33 18.98 29.41
N PRO A 95 0.44 20.29 29.67
CA PRO A 95 -0.23 21.33 28.89
C PRO A 95 0.48 21.53 27.54
N LEU A 96 0.49 20.49 26.71
CA LEU A 96 1.14 20.50 25.40
C LEU A 96 0.48 21.56 24.53
N GLN A 97 1.26 22.56 24.13
CA GLN A 97 0.82 23.54 23.14
C GLN A 97 1.04 22.96 21.73
N PRO A 98 0.36 23.48 20.69
CA PRO A 98 0.53 22.99 19.33
C PRO A 98 1.98 22.95 18.85
N GLN A 99 2.83 23.90 19.26
CA GLN A 99 4.26 23.91 18.94
C GLN A 99 5.07 22.76 19.57
N ASN A 100 4.51 22.06 20.56
CA ASN A 100 5.12 20.90 21.21
C ASN A 100 4.64 19.57 20.63
N VAL A 101 3.68 19.59 19.69
CA VAL A 101 3.11 18.39 19.08
C VAL A 101 3.76 18.20 17.71
N TRP A 102 4.53 17.14 17.58
CA TRP A 102 5.28 16.80 16.36
C TRP A 102 4.81 15.47 15.80
N ASN A 103 4.59 15.43 14.48
CA ASN A 103 4.22 14.23 13.75
C ASN A 103 5.35 13.84 12.79
N PRO A 104 6.26 12.94 13.20
CA PRO A 104 7.18 12.29 12.29
C PRO A 104 6.43 11.25 11.47
N ASP A 105 6.69 11.23 10.17
CA ASP A 105 6.20 10.18 9.27
C ASP A 105 7.29 9.76 8.28
N GLU A 106 7.26 8.49 7.90
CA GLU A 106 8.19 7.90 6.95
C GLU A 106 7.44 7.57 5.66
N THR A 107 8.00 8.05 4.54
CA THR A 107 7.52 7.68 3.22
C THR A 107 8.60 6.92 2.47
N ASP A 108 8.26 5.70 2.07
CA ASP A 108 9.11 4.89 1.21
C ASP A 108 8.94 5.32 -0.25
N SER A 109 10.05 5.73 -0.88
CA SER A 109 10.08 5.95 -2.32
C SER A 109 10.54 4.67 -3.01
N LEU A 110 9.57 3.82 -3.36
CA LEU A 110 9.82 2.64 -4.20
C LEU A 110 10.27 3.10 -5.59
N ILE A 111 11.57 2.97 -5.91
CA ILE A 111 12.07 3.13 -7.28
C ILE A 111 11.46 2.06 -8.20
N VAL A 112 10.92 0.96 -7.65
CA VAL A 112 10.44 -0.20 -8.41
C VAL A 112 9.07 -0.66 -7.91
N HIS A 113 8.15 -0.88 -8.86
CA HIS A 113 6.77 -1.38 -8.76
C HIS A 113 5.65 -0.33 -8.63
N LYS A 114 5.10 0.06 -9.80
CA LYS A 114 3.71 0.51 -9.86
C LYS A 114 2.80 -0.69 -9.56
N PRO A 115 1.96 -0.67 -8.51
CA PRO A 115 1.08 -1.78 -8.22
C PRO A 115 0.13 -2.01 -9.40
N VAL A 116 0.01 -3.27 -9.83
CA VAL A 116 -0.92 -3.66 -10.89
C VAL A 116 -2.33 -3.32 -10.40
N ARG A 117 -3.07 -2.56 -11.20
CA ARG A 117 -4.47 -2.25 -10.88
C ARG A 117 -5.29 -3.54 -10.96
N VAL A 118 -6.09 -3.77 -9.94
CA VAL A 118 -6.96 -4.96 -9.83
C VAL A 118 -8.40 -4.55 -10.08
N ILE A 119 -9.22 -5.47 -10.58
CA ILE A 119 -10.66 -5.23 -10.66
C ILE A 119 -11.29 -5.52 -9.30
N GLY A 120 -12.13 -4.61 -8.82
CA GLY A 120 -12.93 -4.77 -7.61
C GLY A 120 -14.35 -4.23 -7.78
N ASP A 121 -15.22 -4.53 -6.83
CA ASP A 121 -16.58 -3.98 -6.76
C ASP A 121 -16.51 -2.45 -6.57
N ILE A 122 -17.36 -1.69 -7.26
CA ILE A 122 -17.45 -0.23 -7.13
C ILE A 122 -17.73 0.20 -5.69
N LYS A 123 -18.45 -0.62 -4.91
CA LYS A 123 -18.76 -0.31 -3.50
C LYS A 123 -17.64 -0.69 -2.53
N ALA A 124 -16.56 -1.34 -2.99
CA ALA A 124 -15.45 -1.71 -2.14
C ALA A 124 -14.60 -0.48 -1.81
N LYS A 125 -14.77 0.06 -0.60
CA LYS A 125 -14.09 1.29 -0.14
C LYS A 125 -12.57 1.18 -0.05
N GLN A 126 -12.01 -0.02 0.07
CA GLN A 126 -10.56 -0.26 0.11
C GLN A 126 -10.26 -1.73 -0.27
N THR A 127 -9.24 -1.94 -1.10
CA THR A 127 -8.73 -3.28 -1.41
C THR A 127 -7.24 -3.35 -1.10
N GLY A 128 -6.87 -3.39 0.18
CA GLY A 128 -5.47 -3.54 0.61
C GLY A 128 -4.89 -4.88 0.15
N THR A 129 -3.84 -4.87 -0.66
CA THR A 129 -3.15 -6.11 -1.05
C THR A 129 -2.09 -6.39 0.00
N VAL A 130 -2.15 -7.59 0.59
CA VAL A 130 -1.13 -8.08 1.50
C VAL A 130 0.11 -8.41 0.67
N THR A 131 1.18 -7.65 0.84
CA THR A 131 2.47 -7.95 0.23
C THR A 131 3.44 -8.46 1.30
N SER A 132 3.93 -9.69 1.14
CA SER A 132 5.04 -10.21 1.94
C SER A 132 6.35 -9.60 1.42
N LYS A 133 7.04 -8.83 2.27
CA LYS A 133 8.34 -8.20 1.99
C LYS A 133 8.34 -7.24 0.81
N GLU A 134 8.56 -5.97 1.09
CA GLU A 134 8.98 -4.99 0.10
C GLU A 134 10.35 -5.41 -0.45
N ARG A 135 10.36 -6.24 -1.50
CA ARG A 135 11.58 -6.57 -2.24
C ARG A 135 11.84 -5.45 -3.23
N GLY A 136 12.65 -4.49 -2.81
CA GLY A 136 13.16 -3.37 -3.60
C GLY A 136 14.28 -2.65 -2.85
N ILE A 137 15.19 -2.01 -3.57
CA ILE A 137 16.11 -1.01 -2.99
C ILE A 137 15.25 0.22 -2.69
N ASN A 138 14.75 0.33 -1.46
CA ASN A 138 13.89 1.43 -1.04
C ASN A 138 14.76 2.51 -0.42
N VAL A 139 14.61 3.73 -0.95
CA VAL A 139 15.09 4.94 -0.28
C VAL A 139 13.91 5.50 0.49
N SER A 140 14.06 5.66 1.79
CA SER A 140 13.00 6.14 2.67
C SER A 140 13.28 7.57 3.06
N MET A 141 12.24 8.40 3.12
CA MET A 141 12.34 9.77 3.61
C MET A 141 11.56 9.88 4.91
N ILE A 142 12.21 10.40 5.94
CA ILE A 142 11.54 10.82 7.18
C ILE A 142 11.33 12.32 7.12
N ALA A 143 10.10 12.75 7.40
CA ALA A 143 9.77 14.15 7.59
C ALA A 143 9.04 14.32 8.92
N CYS A 144 9.31 15.40 9.64
CA CYS A 144 8.63 15.72 10.90
C CYS A 144 8.06 17.13 10.85
N VAL A 145 6.76 17.24 11.11
CA VAL A 145 6.00 18.50 11.07
C VAL A 145 5.32 18.73 12.41
N SER A 146 5.42 19.94 12.94
CA SER A 146 4.71 20.36 14.14
C SER A 146 3.26 20.74 13.84
N ALA A 147 2.39 20.75 14.85
CA ALA A 147 0.99 21.14 14.66
C ALA A 147 0.81 22.63 14.29
N VAL A 148 1.85 23.46 14.45
CA VAL A 148 1.86 24.87 13.98
C VAL A 148 2.40 25.03 12.55
N GLY A 149 2.79 23.93 11.89
CA GLY A 149 3.28 23.93 10.51
C GLY A 149 4.77 24.21 10.35
N THR A 150 5.54 24.25 11.46
CA THR A 150 7.01 24.20 11.37
C THR A 150 7.47 22.78 11.07
N PHE A 151 8.65 22.62 10.49
CA PHE A 151 9.18 21.30 10.14
C PHE A 151 10.67 21.19 10.47
N VAL A 152 11.09 19.98 10.79
CA VAL A 152 12.51 19.60 10.78
C VAL A 152 12.88 19.29 9.33
N PRO A 153 14.03 19.76 8.80
CA PRO A 153 14.49 19.34 7.47
C PRO A 153 14.39 17.82 7.31
N PRO A 154 14.03 17.29 6.14
CA PRO A 154 13.80 15.86 5.98
C PRO A 154 15.11 15.08 6.13
N ALA A 155 14.99 13.81 6.53
CA ALA A 155 16.08 12.85 6.44
C ALA A 155 15.84 11.88 5.29
N ILE A 156 16.89 11.52 4.55
CA ILE A 156 16.84 10.49 3.52
C ILE A 156 17.69 9.31 3.98
N ILE A 157 17.04 8.15 4.08
CA ILE A 157 17.63 6.89 4.48
C ILE A 157 17.91 6.08 3.23
N PHE A 158 19.19 5.87 2.96
CA PHE A 158 19.65 5.00 1.89
C PHE A 158 19.84 3.57 2.41
N PRO A 159 19.49 2.56 1.60
CA PRO A 159 19.72 1.17 1.97
C PRO A 159 21.21 0.83 1.97
N HIS A 160 21.62 -0.07 2.88
CA HIS A 160 23.00 -0.53 3.09
C HIS A 160 23.91 0.50 3.81
N VAL A 161 25.22 0.25 3.86
CA VAL A 161 26.19 1.00 4.70
C VAL A 161 26.85 2.20 4.00
N HIS A 162 26.69 2.39 2.69
CA HIS A 162 27.50 3.35 1.94
C HIS A 162 26.72 4.61 1.56
N TYR A 163 26.60 5.54 2.51
CA TYR A 163 26.20 6.92 2.21
C TYR A 163 27.34 7.68 1.52
N LYS A 164 27.00 8.53 0.56
CA LYS A 164 27.92 9.53 -0.03
C LYS A 164 27.19 10.87 -0.10
N GLU A 165 27.89 11.97 0.18
CA GLU A 165 27.28 13.31 0.25
C GLU A 165 26.54 13.70 -1.04
N HIS A 166 27.04 13.30 -2.21
CA HIS A 166 26.37 13.62 -3.48
C HIS A 166 25.00 12.93 -3.66
N MET A 167 24.65 11.95 -2.82
CA MET A 167 23.35 11.25 -2.89
C MET A 167 22.18 12.16 -2.49
N ILE A 168 22.44 13.26 -1.78
CA ILE A 168 21.45 14.29 -1.44
C ILE A 168 21.59 15.55 -2.31
N ASN A 169 22.32 15.47 -3.43
CA ASN A 169 22.38 16.60 -4.37
C ASN A 169 20.97 16.93 -4.88
N ASN A 170 20.63 18.22 -4.86
CA ASN A 170 19.29 18.76 -5.17
C ASN A 170 18.19 18.40 -4.17
N ALA A 171 18.51 17.83 -3.01
CA ALA A 171 17.56 17.71 -1.92
C ALA A 171 17.25 19.09 -1.30
N PRO A 172 16.13 19.26 -0.59
CA PRO A 172 15.84 20.48 0.15
C PRO A 172 16.99 20.90 1.07
N PRO A 173 17.24 22.20 1.25
CA PRO A 173 18.29 22.68 2.16
C PRO A 173 18.14 22.11 3.57
N GLY A 174 19.26 21.65 4.15
CA GLY A 174 19.29 21.04 5.48
C GLY A 174 18.93 19.55 5.53
N THR A 175 18.68 18.90 4.38
CA THR A 175 18.39 17.46 4.33
C THR A 175 19.54 16.64 4.93
N ILE A 176 19.21 15.71 5.81
CA ILE A 176 20.19 14.80 6.44
C ILE A 176 20.19 13.49 5.66
N GLY A 177 21.31 13.15 5.02
CA GLY A 177 21.50 11.85 4.40
C GLY A 177 22.08 10.84 5.39
N MET A 178 21.48 9.65 5.48
CA MET A 178 21.97 8.57 6.34
C MET A 178 21.84 7.22 5.66
N ALA A 179 22.70 6.27 6.05
CA ALA A 179 22.71 4.91 5.54
C ALA A 179 22.67 3.95 6.74
N THR A 180 21.73 3.01 6.73
CA THR A 180 21.56 2.05 7.82
C THR A 180 21.21 0.66 7.29
N TRP A 181 21.57 -0.35 8.07
CA TRP A 181 21.07 -1.72 7.88
C TRP A 181 19.79 -1.99 8.67
N SER A 182 19.44 -1.13 9.64
CA SER A 182 18.32 -1.31 10.57
C SER A 182 17.43 -0.07 10.60
N TYR A 183 16.11 -0.28 10.54
CA TYR A 183 15.10 0.78 10.44
C TYR A 183 14.89 1.59 11.73
N ALA A 184 15.33 1.11 12.90
CA ALA A 184 15.02 1.76 14.19
C ALA A 184 15.98 2.91 14.57
N GLU A 185 17.27 2.79 14.24
CA GLU A 185 18.29 3.79 14.60
C GLU A 185 18.12 5.17 13.92
N PRO A 186 17.65 5.26 12.65
CA PRO A 186 17.43 6.53 11.97
C PRO A 186 16.47 7.48 12.69
N PHE A 187 15.36 6.96 13.22
CA PHE A 187 14.32 7.78 13.85
C PHE A 187 14.83 8.49 15.11
N VAL A 188 15.68 7.82 15.89
CA VAL A 188 16.27 8.41 17.11
C VAL A 188 17.34 9.45 16.77
N LYS A 189 18.04 9.29 15.64
CA LYS A 189 19.00 10.30 15.16
C LYS A 189 18.32 11.51 14.52
N TYR A 190 17.09 11.33 14.05
CA TYR A 190 16.34 12.35 13.34
C TYR A 190 15.55 13.31 14.24
N LEU A 191 15.01 12.80 15.34
CA LEU A 191 14.23 13.54 16.34
C LEU A 191 15.11 14.06 17.49
#